data_AF-A0A6L7JLR9-F1
#
_entry.id   AF-A0A6L7JLR9-F1
#
_cell.length_a   1.000
_cell.length_b   1.000
_cell.length_c   1.000
_cell.angle_alpha   90.00
_cell.angle_beta   90.00
_cell.angle_gamma   90.00
#
_symmetry.space_group_name_H-M   'P 1'
#
loop_
_entity.id
_entity.type
_entity.pdbx_description
1 polymer ?
#
loop_
_entity_poly.entity_id
_entity_poly.type
_entity_poly.pdbx_seq_one_letter_code
_entity_poly.pdbx_strand_id
1 'polypeptide(L)'
;MELNIVSYFALTEVFSRAQQRGWIGHQDIADYLDHSLGFAHAARNQPETAIDLGSGGGIPALVLIALWPQSSWTLVEASLARAAFLELQCAQLGYGERVEVCHRDAFSLKNEKQFAEQADLVTVRSFGPVQSVIAAAAPLLRQGGELVVSAAPDASPWPESLLVSYGMSVDDIVLTRPRFHRVRKL
;
A
#
# COMPACT_ATOMS: atom_id res chain seq x y z
N MET A 1 -14.81 0.34 9.44
CA MET A 1 -13.48 0.06 10.04
C MET A 1 -13.01 1.36 10.65
N GLU A 2 -12.58 1.33 11.91
CA GLU A 2 -12.10 2.52 12.62
C GLU A 2 -10.82 2.16 13.37
N LEU A 3 -9.91 3.13 13.46
CA LEU A 3 -8.73 3.01 14.31
C LEU A 3 -9.13 3.19 15.77
N ASN A 4 -8.53 2.41 16.66
CA ASN A 4 -8.61 2.73 18.08
C ASN A 4 -7.86 4.05 18.36
N ILE A 5 -8.25 4.73 19.43
CA ILE A 5 -7.74 6.06 19.78
C ILE A 5 -6.22 6.09 19.99
N VAL A 6 -5.62 5.02 20.50
CA VAL A 6 -4.17 4.91 20.72
C VAL A 6 -3.43 4.88 19.39
N SER A 7 -3.86 4.02 18.47
CA SER A 7 -3.30 3.93 17.11
C SER A 7 -3.49 5.24 16.34
N TYR A 8 -4.65 5.90 16.48
CA TYR A 8 -4.90 7.18 15.85
C TYR A 8 -3.87 8.25 16.24
N PHE A 9 -3.63 8.44 17.54
CA PHE A 9 -2.66 9.43 18.01
C PHE A 9 -1.22 9.07 17.62
N ALA A 10 -0.84 7.80 17.75
CA ALA A 10 0.49 7.35 17.38
C ALA A 10 0.78 7.57 15.88
N LEU A 11 -0.15 7.19 15.00
CA LEU A 11 -0.03 7.41 13.57
C LEU A 11 -0.02 8.89 13.20
N THR A 12 -0.79 9.72 13.90
CA THR A 12 -0.75 11.18 13.73
C THR A 12 0.64 11.74 14.00
N GLU A 13 1.30 11.28 15.06
CA GLU A 13 2.66 11.71 15.39
C GLU A 13 3.69 11.25 14.34
N VAL A 14 3.56 10.00 13.86
CA VAL A 14 4.40 9.47 12.77
C VAL A 14 4.26 10.33 11.50
N PHE A 15 3.04 10.65 11.09
CA PHE A 15 2.80 11.43 9.87
C PHE A 15 3.24 12.88 10.02
N SER A 16 3.09 13.48 11.21
CA SER A 16 3.68 14.80 11.50
C SER A 16 5.21 14.79 11.33
N ARG A 17 5.89 13.77 11.86
CA ARG A 17 7.35 13.59 11.68
C ARG A 17 7.74 13.40 10.21
N ALA A 18 6.94 12.69 9.42
CA ALA A 18 7.17 12.51 7.99
C ALA A 18 6.94 13.81 7.20
N GLN A 19 5.94 14.62 7.56
CA GLN A 19 5.69 15.95 6.97
C GLN A 19 6.83 16.91 7.23
N GLN A 20 7.33 16.98 8.47
CA GLN A 20 8.46 17.84 8.83
C GLN A 20 9.73 17.54 8.02
N ARG A 21 9.88 16.29 7.55
CA ARG A 21 10.98 15.84 6.69
C ARG A 21 10.70 16.01 5.19
N GLY A 22 9.51 16.48 4.82
CA GLY A 22 9.08 16.64 3.42
C GLY A 22 8.84 15.32 2.70
N TRP A 23 8.63 14.21 3.41
CA TRP A 23 8.43 12.88 2.82
C TRP A 23 6.98 12.59 2.46
N ILE A 24 6.06 13.35 3.05
CA ILE A 24 4.64 13.42 2.66
C ILE A 24 4.25 14.90 2.56
N GLY A 25 3.27 15.23 1.72
CA GLY A 25 2.82 16.61 1.48
C GLY A 25 2.16 17.27 2.70
N HIS A 26 1.90 18.58 2.61
CA HIS A 26 1.47 19.45 3.72
C HIS A 26 -0.04 19.56 3.95
N GLN A 27 -0.84 18.62 3.43
CA GLN A 27 -2.28 18.53 3.73
C GLN A 27 -2.54 18.07 5.17
N ASP A 28 -3.80 18.08 5.62
CA ASP A 28 -4.13 17.64 6.97
C ASP A 28 -3.74 16.17 7.17
N ILE A 29 -3.25 15.83 8.35
CA ILE A 29 -2.91 14.45 8.71
C ILE A 29 -4.18 13.59 8.76
N ALA A 30 -5.32 14.17 9.15
CA ALA A 30 -6.61 13.50 9.10
C ALA A 30 -6.94 13.02 7.68
N ASP A 31 -6.64 13.83 6.65
CA ASP A 31 -6.86 13.43 5.25
C ASP A 31 -6.03 12.20 4.86
N TYR A 32 -4.82 12.04 5.40
CA TYR A 32 -4.01 10.85 5.16
C TYR A 32 -4.57 9.61 5.85
N LEU A 33 -5.10 9.76 7.07
CA LEU A 33 -5.75 8.67 7.80
C LEU A 33 -7.01 8.23 7.06
N ASP A 34 -7.87 9.17 6.67
CA ASP A 34 -9.10 8.91 5.93
C ASP A 34 -8.83 8.28 4.56
N HIS A 35 -7.82 8.78 3.84
CA HIS A 35 -7.39 8.18 2.57
C HIS A 35 -6.93 6.72 2.77
N SER A 36 -6.21 6.44 3.86
CA SER A 36 -5.74 5.08 4.16
C SER A 36 -6.89 4.15 4.58
N LEU A 37 -7.90 4.66 5.29
CA LEU A 37 -9.14 3.92 5.55
C LEU A 37 -9.90 3.61 4.25
N GLY A 38 -9.80 4.49 3.26
CA GLY A 38 -10.28 4.24 1.90
C GLY A 38 -9.65 3.01 1.24
N PHE A 39 -8.32 2.80 1.40
CA PHE A 39 -7.67 1.57 0.94
C PHE A 39 -8.25 0.33 1.63
N ALA A 40 -8.46 0.40 2.94
CA ALA A 40 -9.03 -0.72 3.69
C ALA A 40 -10.45 -1.05 3.19
N HIS A 41 -11.27 -0.04 2.92
CA HIS A 41 -12.62 -0.22 2.37
C HIS A 41 -12.59 -0.72 0.92
N ALA A 42 -11.61 -0.30 0.14
CA ALA A 42 -11.43 -0.75 -1.22
C ALA A 42 -10.93 -2.19 -1.29
N ALA A 43 -10.13 -2.67 -0.32
CA ALA A 43 -9.77 -4.07 -0.22
C ALA A 43 -11.01 -4.95 0.02
N ARG A 44 -11.08 -6.12 -0.60
CA ARG A 44 -12.24 -7.00 -0.48
C ARG A 44 -12.33 -7.64 0.91
N ASN A 45 -11.17 -8.04 1.43
CA ASN A 45 -11.03 -8.69 2.73
C ASN A 45 -9.76 -8.18 3.42
N GLN A 46 -9.65 -8.44 4.72
CA GLN A 46 -8.35 -8.37 5.39
C GLN A 46 -7.39 -9.42 4.77
N PRO A 47 -6.20 -9.03 4.31
CA PRO A 47 -5.20 -9.96 3.79
C PRO A 47 -4.51 -10.73 4.92
N GLU A 48 -3.95 -11.90 4.64
CA GLU A 48 -2.96 -12.55 5.53
C GLU A 48 -1.57 -11.95 5.27
N THR A 49 -1.20 -11.79 4.00
CA THR A 49 0.08 -11.21 3.54
C THR A 49 -0.16 -10.05 2.59
N ALA A 50 0.45 -8.90 2.88
CA ALA A 50 0.34 -7.70 2.05
C ALA A 50 1.70 -7.07 1.73
N ILE A 51 1.79 -6.40 0.59
CA ILE A 51 2.97 -5.63 0.18
C ILE A 51 2.55 -4.22 -0.17
N ASP A 52 3.24 -3.22 0.38
CA ASP A 52 3.03 -1.82 0.01
C ASP A 52 4.22 -1.33 -0.83
N LEU A 53 3.96 -0.89 -2.05
CA LEU A 53 4.99 -0.44 -2.98
C LEU A 53 5.18 1.08 -2.90
N GLY A 54 6.38 1.50 -2.50
CA GLY A 54 6.72 2.92 -2.34
C GLY A 54 6.16 3.50 -1.05
N SER A 55 6.39 2.80 0.07
CA SER A 55 5.77 3.12 1.37
C SER A 55 6.08 4.51 1.91
N GLY A 56 7.19 5.12 1.52
CA GLY A 56 7.50 6.52 1.82
C GLY A 56 7.43 6.84 3.32
N GLY A 57 6.56 7.78 3.70
CA GLY A 57 6.31 8.14 5.10
C GLY A 57 5.38 7.18 5.86
N GLY A 58 5.00 6.05 5.26
CA GLY A 58 4.17 5.00 5.86
C GLY A 58 2.70 5.02 5.45
N ILE A 59 2.35 5.70 4.35
CA ILE A 59 0.96 5.86 3.89
C ILE A 59 0.76 5.07 2.59
N PRO A 60 -0.21 4.14 2.52
CA PRO A 60 -1.25 3.84 3.52
C PRO A 60 -0.84 2.77 4.55
N ALA A 61 0.30 2.12 4.36
CA ALA A 61 0.67 0.89 5.03
C ALA A 61 0.54 0.90 6.55
N LEU A 62 1.08 1.89 7.26
CA LEU A 62 1.08 1.90 8.73
C LEU A 62 -0.34 1.95 9.31
N VAL A 63 -1.27 2.61 8.61
CA VAL A 63 -2.68 2.62 8.98
C VAL A 63 -3.31 1.24 8.77
N LEU A 64 -3.05 0.61 7.63
CA LEU A 64 -3.59 -0.70 7.31
C LEU A 64 -3.04 -1.79 8.25
N ILE A 65 -1.75 -1.71 8.60
CA ILE A 65 -1.11 -2.56 9.61
C ILE A 65 -1.82 -2.42 10.96
N ALA A 66 -2.20 -1.20 11.37
CA ALA A 66 -2.92 -0.96 12.60
C ALA A 66 -4.35 -1.55 12.58
N LEU A 67 -5.03 -1.48 11.43
CA LEU A 67 -6.38 -2.01 11.23
C LEU A 67 -6.42 -3.54 11.15
N TRP A 68 -5.35 -4.15 10.62
CA TRP A 68 -5.26 -5.58 10.39
C TRP A 68 -4.11 -6.19 11.21
N PRO A 69 -4.32 -6.39 12.52
CA PRO A 69 -3.26 -6.80 13.44
C PRO A 69 -2.73 -8.22 13.20
N GLN A 70 -3.45 -9.04 12.44
CA GLN A 70 -3.07 -10.42 12.12
C GLN A 70 -2.36 -10.55 10.76
N SER A 71 -2.24 -9.46 10.01
CA SER A 71 -1.61 -9.48 8.69
C SER A 71 -0.10 -9.25 8.80
N SER A 72 0.64 -9.97 7.96
CA SER A 72 2.07 -9.77 7.70
C SER A 72 2.26 -8.80 6.54
N TRP A 73 3.25 -7.93 6.65
CA TRP A 73 3.49 -6.87 5.67
C TRP A 73 4.93 -6.76 5.23
N THR A 74 5.14 -6.50 3.94
CA THR A 74 6.40 -6.02 3.40
C THR A 74 6.24 -4.58 2.92
N LEU A 75 7.03 -3.66 3.48
CA LEU A 75 7.03 -2.24 3.10
C LEU A 75 8.22 -1.96 2.20
N VAL A 76 7.97 -1.58 0.94
CA VAL A 76 9.01 -1.46 -0.07
C VAL A 76 9.33 0.01 -0.31
N GLU A 77 10.58 0.40 -0.10
CA GLU A 77 11.01 1.79 -0.24
C GLU A 77 12.42 1.88 -0.82
N ALA A 78 12.59 2.71 -1.85
CA ALA A 78 13.86 2.87 -2.58
C ALA A 78 14.86 3.80 -1.89
N SER A 79 14.40 4.66 -0.97
CA SER A 79 15.23 5.59 -0.24
C SER A 79 15.65 5.01 1.10
N LEU A 80 16.95 4.85 1.30
CA LEU A 80 17.52 4.38 2.56
C LEU A 80 17.03 5.18 3.79
N ALA A 81 16.95 6.51 3.66
CA ALA A 81 16.51 7.36 4.77
C ALA A 81 15.04 7.13 5.15
N ARG A 82 14.17 6.88 4.16
CA ARG A 82 12.74 6.59 4.39
C ARG A 82 12.54 5.15 4.87
N ALA A 83 13.30 4.18 4.34
CA ALA A 83 13.29 2.81 4.82
C ALA A 83 13.71 2.74 6.31
N ALA A 84 14.83 3.36 6.68
CA ALA A 84 15.27 3.41 8.09
C ALA A 84 14.27 4.11 9.01
N PHE A 85 13.56 5.12 8.51
CA PHE A 85 12.46 5.72 9.25
C PHE A 85 11.30 4.74 9.46
N LEU A 86 10.86 4.05 8.41
CA LEU A 86 9.80 3.04 8.51
C LEU A 86 10.16 1.94 9.50
N GLU A 87 11.40 1.44 9.49
CA GLU A 87 11.89 0.44 10.45
C GLU A 87 11.74 0.95 11.89
N LEU A 88 12.21 2.17 12.15
CA LEU A 88 12.10 2.81 13.46
C LEU A 88 10.64 2.96 13.89
N GLN A 89 9.76 3.42 12.99
CA GLN A 89 8.34 3.60 13.32
C GLN A 89 7.64 2.27 13.55
N CYS A 90 7.93 1.23 12.76
CA CYS A 90 7.39 -0.11 12.97
C CYS A 90 7.82 -0.68 14.32
N ALA A 91 9.08 -0.50 14.72
CA ALA A 91 9.56 -0.91 16.04
C ALA A 91 8.83 -0.17 17.18
N GLN A 92 8.69 1.16 17.06
CA GLN A 92 8.02 2.00 18.07
C GLN A 92 6.53 1.72 18.20
N LEU A 93 5.86 1.38 17.09
CA LEU A 93 4.44 1.03 17.06
C LEU A 93 4.17 -0.44 17.45
N GLY A 94 5.21 -1.24 17.69
CA GLY A 94 5.09 -2.66 18.04
C GLY A 94 4.72 -3.56 16.86
N TYR A 95 5.09 -3.17 15.64
CA TYR A 95 4.78 -3.92 14.40
C TYR A 95 5.92 -4.81 13.93
N GLY A 96 7.10 -4.73 14.54
CA GLY A 96 8.34 -5.35 14.03
C GLY A 96 8.31 -6.86 13.82
N GLU A 97 7.49 -7.63 14.55
CA GLU A 97 7.41 -9.09 14.37
C GLU A 97 6.68 -9.52 13.09
N ARG A 98 5.87 -8.62 12.51
CA ARG A 98 4.98 -8.91 11.37
C ARG A 98 5.15 -7.93 10.22
N VAL A 99 6.15 -7.05 10.30
CA VAL A 99 6.44 -6.06 9.26
C VAL A 99 7.91 -6.13 8.92
N GLU A 100 8.20 -6.42 7.66
CA GLU A 100 9.52 -6.30 7.06
C GLU A 100 9.59 -5.00 6.25
N VAL A 101 10.64 -4.21 6.45
CA VAL A 101 10.94 -3.06 5.58
C VAL A 101 12.01 -3.47 4.59
N CYS A 102 11.69 -3.42 3.31
CA CYS A 102 12.55 -3.84 2.22
C CYS A 102 13.10 -2.60 1.49
N HIS A 103 14.39 -2.30 1.70
CA HIS A 103 15.07 -1.24 0.97
C HIS A 103 15.38 -1.68 -0.48
N ARG A 104 14.43 -1.47 -1.38
CA ARG A 104 14.46 -1.87 -2.79
C ARG A 104 13.71 -0.88 -3.66
N ASP A 105 14.07 -0.84 -4.93
CA ASP A 105 13.18 -0.26 -5.93
C ASP A 105 11.98 -1.18 -6.11
N ALA A 106 10.78 -0.63 -5.97
CA ALA A 106 9.54 -1.36 -6.13
C ALA A 106 9.42 -2.00 -7.52
N PHE A 107 10.07 -1.44 -8.56
CA PHE A 107 10.10 -2.06 -9.89
C PHE A 107 11.05 -3.26 -10.00
N SER A 108 12.03 -3.40 -9.10
CA SER A 108 12.97 -4.53 -9.11
C SER A 108 12.47 -5.72 -8.29
N LEU A 109 11.57 -5.50 -7.33
CA LEU A 109 11.09 -6.54 -6.39
C LEU A 109 10.50 -7.77 -7.09
N LYS A 110 9.79 -7.56 -8.22
CA LYS A 110 9.21 -8.64 -9.03
C LYS A 110 10.21 -9.69 -9.53
N ASN A 111 11.51 -9.37 -9.54
CA ASN A 111 12.57 -10.29 -9.97
C ASN A 111 13.10 -11.15 -8.81
N GLU A 112 12.69 -10.85 -7.57
CA GLU A 112 13.12 -11.58 -6.39
C GLU A 112 12.16 -12.75 -6.12
N LYS A 113 12.66 -13.98 -6.29
CA LYS A 113 11.86 -15.21 -6.18
C LYS A 113 11.10 -15.35 -4.85
N GLN A 114 11.62 -14.77 -3.77
CA GLN A 114 11.00 -14.84 -2.45
C GLN A 114 9.67 -14.09 -2.35
N PHE A 115 9.40 -13.12 -3.24
CA PHE A 115 8.14 -12.37 -3.26
C PHE A 115 7.20 -12.80 -4.39
N ALA A 116 7.60 -13.75 -5.23
CA ALA A 116 6.80 -14.21 -6.35
C ALA A 116 5.54 -14.93 -5.87
N GLU A 117 4.38 -14.42 -6.27
CA GLU A 117 3.06 -15.01 -5.99
C GLU A 117 2.78 -15.27 -4.50
N GLN A 118 3.23 -14.38 -3.61
CA GLN A 118 3.08 -14.53 -2.15
C GLN A 118 1.99 -13.64 -1.54
N ALA A 119 1.66 -12.51 -2.16
CA ALA A 119 0.79 -11.51 -1.53
C ALA A 119 -0.70 -11.71 -1.86
N ASP A 120 -1.55 -11.57 -0.84
CA ASP A 120 -3.00 -11.44 -1.01
C ASP A 120 -3.38 -10.06 -1.52
N LEU A 121 -2.64 -9.04 -1.06
CA LEU A 121 -2.90 -7.64 -1.32
C LEU A 121 -1.59 -6.93 -1.67
N VAL A 122 -1.61 -6.15 -2.75
CA VAL A 122 -0.59 -5.14 -3.03
C VAL A 122 -1.23 -3.76 -2.99
N THR A 123 -0.69 -2.84 -2.20
CA THR A 123 -1.15 -1.45 -2.13
C THR A 123 -0.18 -0.50 -2.78
N VAL A 124 -0.74 0.51 -3.44
CA VAL A 124 0.02 1.53 -4.16
C VAL A 124 -0.72 2.87 -4.10
N ARG A 125 -0.12 3.93 -3.53
CA ARG A 125 -0.79 5.25 -3.45
C ARG A 125 -0.40 6.23 -4.55
N SER A 126 0.89 6.45 -4.73
CA SER A 126 1.40 7.43 -5.67
C SER A 126 2.51 6.76 -6.46
N PHE A 127 2.17 6.29 -7.64
CA PHE A 127 3.05 5.44 -8.42
C PHE A 127 2.82 5.74 -9.90
N GLY A 128 3.85 5.51 -10.71
CA GLY A 128 3.96 6.05 -12.06
C GLY A 128 2.90 5.53 -13.05
N PRO A 129 3.25 5.43 -14.34
CA PRO A 129 2.31 4.97 -15.36
C PRO A 129 1.66 3.62 -15.00
N VAL A 130 0.36 3.47 -15.33
CA VAL A 130 -0.45 2.29 -15.02
C VAL A 130 0.24 0.97 -15.38
N GLN A 131 0.85 0.90 -16.56
CA GLN A 131 1.58 -0.29 -17.00
C GLN A 131 2.73 -0.64 -16.05
N SER A 132 3.48 0.35 -15.58
CA SER A 132 4.58 0.13 -14.64
C SER A 132 4.07 -0.37 -13.28
N VAL A 133 2.93 0.17 -12.81
CA VAL A 133 2.26 -0.29 -11.58
C VAL A 133 1.88 -1.77 -11.68
N ILE A 134 1.14 -2.13 -12.73
CA ILE A 134 0.68 -3.51 -12.96
C ILE A 134 1.89 -4.45 -13.11
N ALA A 135 2.90 -4.04 -13.89
CA ALA A 135 4.10 -4.84 -14.12
C ALA A 135 4.93 -5.07 -12.85
N ALA A 136 4.86 -4.16 -11.87
CA ALA A 136 5.52 -4.32 -10.57
C ALA A 136 4.72 -5.22 -9.63
N ALA A 137 3.39 -5.04 -9.57
CA ALA A 137 2.53 -5.73 -8.60
C ALA A 137 2.07 -7.13 -9.03
N ALA A 138 1.74 -7.33 -10.30
CA ALA A 138 1.11 -8.57 -10.77
C ALA A 138 1.94 -9.85 -10.56
N PRO A 139 3.30 -9.83 -10.58
CA PRO A 139 4.11 -11.01 -10.23
C PRO A 139 4.19 -11.30 -8.73
N LEU A 140 3.86 -10.32 -7.87
CA LEU A 140 3.93 -10.46 -6.41
C LEU A 140 2.65 -11.09 -5.84
N LEU A 141 1.54 -10.91 -6.55
CA LEU A 141 0.22 -11.39 -6.14
C LEU A 141 0.09 -12.88 -6.41
N ARG A 142 -0.40 -13.63 -5.41
CA ARG A 142 -0.87 -14.99 -5.64
C ARG A 142 -2.11 -15.00 -6.53
N GLN A 143 -2.49 -16.18 -7.03
CA GLN A 143 -3.78 -16.34 -7.71
C GLN A 143 -4.94 -15.86 -6.83
N GLY A 144 -5.78 -15.00 -7.38
CA GLY A 144 -6.89 -14.38 -6.68
C GLY A 144 -6.53 -13.24 -5.73
N GLY A 145 -5.25 -12.89 -5.60
CA GLY A 145 -4.80 -11.69 -4.88
C GLY A 145 -5.19 -10.42 -5.63
N GLU A 146 -5.21 -9.29 -4.92
CA GLU A 146 -5.69 -8.02 -5.44
C GLU A 146 -4.66 -6.89 -5.32
N LEU A 147 -4.68 -6.01 -6.32
CA LEU A 147 -3.95 -4.76 -6.31
C LEU A 147 -4.97 -3.63 -6.08
N VAL A 148 -4.73 -2.83 -5.04
CA VAL A 148 -5.52 -1.63 -4.73
C VAL A 148 -4.66 -0.40 -4.93
N VAL A 149 -5.15 0.52 -5.78
CA VAL A 149 -4.41 1.75 -6.14
C VAL A 149 -5.28 2.98 -5.95
N SER A 150 -4.74 4.00 -5.29
CA SER A 150 -5.39 5.31 -5.21
C SER A 150 -5.54 5.91 -6.60
N ALA A 151 -6.73 6.39 -6.90
CA ALA A 151 -7.08 6.97 -8.18
C ALA A 151 -7.45 8.45 -8.03
N ALA A 152 -7.06 9.26 -9.02
CA ALA A 152 -7.53 10.64 -9.10
C ALA A 152 -9.06 10.68 -9.22
N PRO A 153 -9.74 11.76 -8.77
CA PRO A 153 -11.19 11.87 -8.87
C PRO A 153 -11.75 11.75 -10.29
N ASP A 154 -10.95 11.97 -11.31
CA ASP A 154 -11.30 11.88 -12.74
C ASP A 154 -10.63 10.69 -13.45
N ALA A 155 -9.99 9.79 -12.68
CA ALA A 155 -9.32 8.63 -13.24
C ALA A 155 -10.29 7.73 -14.03
N SER A 156 -9.88 7.37 -15.24
CA SER A 156 -10.59 6.40 -16.08
C SER A 156 -10.23 4.97 -15.68
N PRO A 157 -11.11 3.98 -15.94
CA PRO A 157 -10.76 2.58 -15.80
C PRO A 157 -9.47 2.22 -16.55
N TRP A 158 -8.67 1.34 -15.96
CA TRP A 158 -7.47 0.84 -16.62
C TRP A 158 -7.84 -0.04 -17.83
N PRO A 159 -7.07 0.00 -18.94
CA PRO A 159 -7.40 -0.78 -20.12
C PRO A 159 -7.41 -2.28 -19.83
N GLU A 160 -8.52 -2.95 -20.16
CA GLU A 160 -8.68 -4.39 -19.91
C GLU A 160 -7.64 -5.23 -20.64
N SER A 161 -7.32 -4.89 -21.89
CA SER A 161 -6.29 -5.58 -22.67
C SER A 161 -4.92 -5.53 -22.01
N LEU A 162 -4.58 -4.42 -21.35
CA LEU A 162 -3.35 -4.28 -20.58
C LEU A 162 -3.39 -5.20 -19.35
N LEU A 163 -4.48 -5.19 -18.60
CA LEU A 163 -4.64 -6.05 -17.42
C LEU A 163 -4.51 -7.54 -17.78
N VAL A 164 -5.22 -7.98 -18.82
CA VAL A 164 -5.17 -9.36 -19.31
C VAL A 164 -3.76 -9.77 -19.70
N SER A 165 -2.96 -8.87 -20.28
CA SER A 165 -1.56 -9.16 -20.63
C SER A 165 -0.65 -9.48 -19.43
N TYR A 166 -1.07 -9.12 -18.22
CA TYR A 166 -0.39 -9.44 -16.96
C TYR A 166 -1.12 -10.53 -16.13
N GLY A 167 -2.15 -11.17 -16.71
CA GLY A 167 -3.00 -12.13 -16.00
C GLY A 167 -3.86 -11.47 -14.92
N MET A 168 -4.26 -10.22 -15.15
CA MET A 168 -5.10 -9.45 -14.23
C MET A 168 -6.47 -9.19 -14.86
N SER A 169 -7.47 -8.93 -14.03
CA SER A 169 -8.81 -8.49 -14.45
C SER A 169 -9.25 -7.29 -13.62
N VAL A 170 -10.08 -6.42 -14.22
CA VAL A 170 -10.78 -5.40 -13.43
C VAL A 170 -11.75 -6.12 -12.51
N ASP A 171 -11.64 -5.86 -11.22
CA ASP A 171 -12.65 -6.31 -10.27
C ASP A 171 -13.67 -5.19 -10.05
N ASP A 172 -13.21 -3.98 -9.69
CA ASP A 172 -14.09 -2.84 -9.48
C ASP A 172 -13.33 -1.49 -9.53
N ILE A 173 -14.06 -0.40 -9.81
CA ILE A 173 -13.64 0.94 -9.40
C ILE A 173 -14.42 1.29 -8.16
N VAL A 174 -13.71 1.32 -7.03
CA VAL A 174 -14.33 1.63 -5.75
C VAL A 174 -14.57 3.15 -5.70
N LEU A 175 -15.83 3.53 -5.91
CA LEU A 175 -16.31 4.91 -5.91
C LEU A 175 -16.46 5.45 -4.48
N THR A 176 -15.37 5.46 -3.73
CA THR A 176 -15.24 6.21 -2.48
C THR A 176 -14.70 7.62 -2.74
N ARG A 177 -14.73 8.49 -1.73
CA ARG A 177 -13.92 9.72 -1.71
C ARG A 177 -12.83 9.51 -0.67
N PRO A 178 -11.56 9.27 -1.06
CA PRO A 178 -10.99 9.24 -2.42
C PRO A 178 -11.31 7.95 -3.21
N ARG A 179 -11.11 7.94 -4.54
CA ARG A 179 -11.42 6.79 -5.42
C ARG A 179 -10.27 5.79 -5.49
N PHE A 180 -10.57 4.53 -5.76
CA PHE A 180 -9.58 3.47 -5.93
C PHE A 180 -9.84 2.59 -7.15
N HIS A 181 -8.78 2.12 -7.79
CA HIS A 181 -8.84 0.97 -8.68
C HIS A 181 -8.55 -0.30 -7.88
N ARG A 182 -9.45 -1.30 -7.99
CA ARG A 182 -9.19 -2.66 -7.50
C ARG A 182 -9.14 -3.61 -8.69
N VAL A 183 -8.01 -4.29 -8.86
CA VAL A 183 -7.82 -5.30 -9.91
C VAL A 183 -7.31 -6.59 -9.29
N ARG A 184 -7.65 -7.72 -9.90
CA ARG A 184 -7.43 -9.05 -9.33
C ARG A 184 -6.57 -9.91 -10.24
N LYS A 185 -5.67 -10.71 -9.64
CA LYS A 185 -4.90 -11.74 -10.33
C LYS A 185 -5.80 -12.94 -10.67
N LEU A 186 -5.80 -13.33 -11.94
CA LEU A 186 -6.55 -14.49 -12.47
C LEU A 186 -5.89 -15.82 -12.11
#